data_AF-A0A645B9U9-F1
#
_entry.id   AF-A0A645B9U9-F1
#
_cell.length_a   1.000
_cell.length_b   1.000
_cell.length_c   1.000
_cell.angle_alpha   90.00
_cell.angle_beta   90.00
_cell.angle_gamma   90.00
#
_symmetry.space_group_name_H-M   'P 1'
#
loop_
_entity.id
_entity.type
_entity.pdbx_description
1 polymer ?
#
loop_
_entity_poly.entity_id
_entity_poly.type
_entity_poly.pdbx_seq_one_letter_code
_entity_poly.pdbx_strand_id
1 'polypeptide(L)'
;MLHPDWDLEDFKSLKKYVKKLRPEISTFSPLTPFPNLPMYKKYEERLIYNPMEYEAWSFGKVTIKPSKMSLSRYYFELLRFVLYVNVRMNSTSYMIKRFGVGTVFRMGRGSFGVVKTYLKLMFKA
;
A
#
# COMPACT_ATOMS: atom_id res chain seq x y z
N MET A 1 6.99 5.20 -0.97
CA MET A 1 6.86 3.92 -0.24
C MET A 1 6.40 4.22 1.17
N LEU A 2 5.61 3.33 1.76
CA LEU A 2 5.03 3.47 3.11
C LEU A 2 5.93 2.70 4.10
N HIS A 3 6.49 3.41 5.08
CA HIS A 3 7.59 2.91 5.92
C HIS A 3 7.06 2.05 7.09
N PRO A 4 7.71 0.91 7.42
CA PRO A 4 7.23 -0.01 8.46
C PRO A 4 7.27 0.55 9.88
N ASP A 5 8.07 1.59 10.11
CA ASP A 5 8.18 2.28 11.40
C ASP A 5 7.27 3.50 11.54
N TRP A 6 6.28 3.63 10.67
CA TRP A 6 5.30 4.70 10.78
C TRP A 6 4.27 4.44 11.87
N ASP A 7 3.83 5.52 12.50
CA ASP A 7 2.65 5.56 13.35
C ASP A 7 1.48 6.29 12.65
N LEU A 8 0.40 6.53 13.39
CA LEU A 8 -0.79 7.17 12.87
C LEU A 8 -0.55 8.64 12.46
N GLU A 9 0.39 9.34 13.09
CA GLU A 9 0.72 10.73 12.75
C GLU A 9 1.51 10.82 11.45
N ASP A 10 2.37 9.85 11.17
CA ASP A 10 3.06 9.72 9.89
C ASP A 10 2.05 9.57 8.74
N PHE A 11 1.06 8.68 8.87
CA PHE A 11 -0.02 8.51 7.88
C PHE A 11 -0.87 9.77 7.71
N LYS A 12 -1.21 10.46 8.81
CA LYS A 12 -1.94 11.74 8.76
C LYS A 12 -1.14 12.82 8.04
N SER A 13 0.17 12.89 8.30
CA SER A 13 1.08 13.86 7.69
C SER A 13 1.22 13.61 6.20
N LEU A 14 1.42 12.35 5.79
CA LEU A 14 1.44 11.98 4.38
C LEU A 14 0.11 12.35 3.69
N LYS A 15 -1.03 12.05 4.32
CA LYS A 15 -2.34 12.43 3.78
C LYS A 15 -2.47 13.94 3.54
N LYS A 16 -2.03 14.77 4.50
CA LYS A 16 -2.00 16.23 4.34
C LYS A 16 -1.10 16.65 3.18
N TYR A 17 0.08 16.05 3.08
CA TYR A 17 1.05 16.33 2.03
C TYR A 17 0.51 16.00 0.63
N VAL A 18 -0.03 14.80 0.43
CA VAL A 18 -0.59 14.37 -0.86
C VAL A 18 -1.76 15.28 -1.24
N LYS A 19 -2.65 15.62 -0.30
CA LYS A 19 -3.76 16.57 -0.52
C LYS A 19 -3.25 17.93 -1.01
N LYS A 20 -2.13 18.43 -0.48
CA LYS A 20 -1.51 19.69 -0.91
C LYS A 20 -0.94 19.58 -2.33
N LEU A 21 -0.26 18.48 -2.63
CA LEU A 21 0.39 18.26 -3.93
C LEU A 21 -0.62 18.11 -5.08
N ARG A 22 -1.83 17.57 -4.80
CA ARG A 22 -2.88 17.30 -5.79
C ARG A 22 -2.36 16.56 -7.04
N PRO A 23 -1.62 15.46 -6.88
CA PRO A 23 -1.09 14.71 -8.02
C PRO A 23 -2.24 14.16 -8.88
N GLU A 24 -2.02 14.11 -10.20
CA GLU A 24 -2.98 13.54 -11.15
C GLU A 24 -3.14 12.03 -10.97
N ILE A 25 -2.02 11.35 -10.70
CA ILE A 25 -1.95 9.91 -10.43
C ILE A 25 -1.00 9.70 -9.25
N SER A 26 -1.31 8.76 -8.37
CA SER A 26 -0.41 8.36 -7.29
C SER A 26 -0.51 6.89 -6.97
N THR A 27 0.66 6.27 -6.80
CA THR A 27 0.79 4.86 -6.42
C THR A 27 1.60 4.77 -5.14
N PHE A 28 1.10 4.00 -4.19
CA PHE A 28 1.77 3.76 -2.92
C PHE A 28 1.84 2.26 -2.64
N SER A 29 2.98 1.84 -2.12
CA SER A 29 3.27 0.46 -1.73
C SER A 29 3.99 0.45 -0.39
N PRO A 30 3.85 -0.62 0.41
CA PRO A 30 4.74 -0.88 1.54
C PRO A 30 6.20 -0.95 1.07
N LEU A 31 7.12 -0.62 1.98
CA LEU A 31 8.54 -0.84 1.76
C LEU A 31 8.84 -2.35 1.64
N THR A 32 9.43 -2.76 0.52
CA THR A 32 9.82 -4.14 0.26
C THR A 32 11.34 -4.23 0.16
N PRO A 33 12.03 -4.84 1.15
CA PRO A 33 13.47 -5.03 1.09
C PRO A 33 13.76 -6.34 0.35
N PHE A 34 13.94 -6.28 -0.96
CA PHE A 34 14.16 -7.51 -1.75
C PHE A 34 15.42 -8.25 -1.30
N PRO A 35 15.39 -9.60 -1.32
CA PRO A 35 16.57 -10.42 -1.02
C PRO A 35 17.79 -9.98 -1.85
N ASN A 36 18.97 -10.10 -1.26
CA ASN A 36 20.26 -9.70 -1.85
C ASN A 36 20.48 -8.19 -2.07
N LEU A 37 19.50 -7.33 -1.72
CA LEU A 37 19.73 -5.89 -1.67
C LEU A 37 20.21 -5.45 -0.28
N PRO A 38 20.98 -4.35 -0.16
CA PRO A 38 21.49 -3.86 1.13
C PRO A 38 20.40 -3.65 2.19
N MET A 39 19.20 -3.25 1.76
CA MET A 39 18.07 -2.99 2.66
C MET A 39 17.48 -4.26 3.28
N TYR A 40 17.71 -5.45 2.69
CA TYR A 40 17.31 -6.74 3.26
C TYR A 40 17.96 -6.97 4.61
N LYS A 41 19.29 -6.84 4.67
CA LYS A 41 20.09 -7.02 5.90
C LYS A 41 19.63 -6.10 7.02
N LYS A 42 19.20 -4.88 6.70
CA LYS A 42 18.69 -3.91 7.68
C LYS A 42 17.43 -4.39 8.41
N TYR A 43 16.59 -5.17 7.74
CA TYR A 43 15.29 -5.61 8.26
C TYR A 43 15.21 -7.10 8.50
N GLU A 44 16.32 -7.84 8.38
CA GLU A 44 16.37 -9.30 8.37
C GLU A 44 15.63 -9.95 9.55
N GLU A 45 15.87 -9.45 10.76
CA GLU A 45 15.21 -9.93 12.00
C GLU A 45 13.70 -9.62 12.07
N ARG A 46 13.22 -8.73 11.22
CA ARG A 46 11.82 -8.26 11.18
C ARG A 46 11.09 -8.73 9.93
N LEU A 47 11.68 -9.57 9.10
CA LEU A 47 11.03 -10.09 7.91
C LEU A 47 9.89 -11.04 8.28
N ILE A 48 8.77 -10.90 7.58
CA ILE A 48 7.57 -11.73 7.82
C ILE A 48 7.64 -13.05 7.04
N TYR A 49 8.39 -13.07 5.94
CA TYR A 49 8.43 -14.18 4.99
C TYR A 49 9.83 -14.70 4.80
N ASN A 50 9.94 -15.98 4.48
CA ASN A 50 11.21 -16.58 4.10
C ASN A 50 11.68 -16.02 2.74
N PRO A 51 12.98 -15.75 2.54
CA PRO A 51 13.52 -15.32 1.23
C PRO A 51 13.16 -16.25 0.06
N MET A 52 12.93 -17.55 0.31
CA MET A 52 12.50 -18.54 -0.70
C MET A 52 11.02 -18.43 -1.08
N GLU A 53 10.19 -17.70 -0.31
CA GLU A 53 8.80 -17.42 -0.65
C GLU A 53 8.72 -16.30 -1.71
N TYR A 54 9.15 -16.57 -2.93
CA TYR A 54 9.28 -15.58 -4.01
C TYR A 54 8.02 -14.71 -4.22
N GLU A 55 6.83 -15.27 -4.08
CA GLU A 55 5.55 -14.55 -4.20
C GLU A 55 5.28 -13.52 -3.08
N ALA A 56 5.99 -13.62 -1.96
CA ALA A 56 5.90 -12.66 -0.87
C ALA A 56 6.63 -11.36 -1.18
N TRP A 57 7.73 -11.44 -1.93
CA TRP A 57 8.58 -10.33 -2.33
C TRP A 57 7.96 -9.55 -3.49
N SER A 58 6.85 -8.87 -3.18
CA SER A 58 6.13 -8.00 -4.10
C SER A 58 5.86 -6.65 -3.45
N PHE A 59 5.42 -5.68 -4.26
CA PHE A 59 4.97 -4.38 -3.75
C PHE A 59 3.54 -4.41 -3.18
N GLY A 60 2.89 -5.58 -3.19
CA GLY A 60 1.51 -5.75 -2.74
C GLY A 60 1.37 -6.25 -1.30
N LYS A 61 2.44 -6.78 -0.69
CA LYS A 61 2.40 -7.39 0.65
C LYS A 61 3.35 -6.65 1.58
N VAL A 62 3.01 -6.63 2.88
CA VAL A 62 3.92 -6.11 3.90
C VAL A 62 4.93 -7.22 4.20
N THR A 63 6.20 -6.96 3.93
CA THR A 63 7.29 -7.94 4.14
C THR A 63 8.10 -7.68 5.40
N ILE A 64 7.96 -6.48 6.00
CA ILE A 64 8.64 -6.08 7.24
C ILE A 64 7.60 -5.91 8.35
N LYS A 65 7.79 -6.57 9.49
CA LYS A 65 6.95 -6.40 10.68
C LYS A 65 7.02 -4.95 11.18
N PRO A 66 5.90 -4.23 11.30
CA PRO A 66 5.90 -2.85 11.79
C PRO A 66 6.36 -2.76 13.24
N SER A 67 7.02 -1.66 13.61
CA SER A 67 7.56 -1.46 14.98
C SER A 67 6.62 -0.67 15.90
N LYS A 68 5.80 0.23 15.35
CA LYS A 68 4.95 1.13 16.13
C LYS A 68 3.49 0.69 16.24
N MET A 69 3.11 -0.41 15.60
CA MET A 69 1.74 -0.95 15.65
C MET A 69 1.73 -2.44 15.31
N SER A 70 0.61 -3.13 15.54
CA SER A 70 0.45 -4.52 15.09
C SER A 70 0.44 -4.61 13.56
N LEU A 71 0.79 -5.79 13.03
CA LEU A 71 0.77 -6.05 11.60
C LEU A 71 -0.64 -5.85 11.00
N SER A 72 -1.68 -6.33 11.69
CA SER A 72 -3.08 -6.12 11.29
C SER A 72 -3.45 -4.63 11.25
N ARG A 73 -3.04 -3.85 12.26
CA ARG A 73 -3.28 -2.40 12.29
C ARG A 73 -2.56 -1.68 11.16
N TYR A 74 -1.34 -2.10 10.84
CA TYR A 74 -0.57 -1.53 9.73
C TYR A 74 -1.24 -1.84 8.39
N TYR A 75 -1.68 -3.08 8.15
CA TYR A 75 -2.48 -3.42 6.96
C TYR A 75 -3.74 -2.56 6.83
N PHE A 76 -4.44 -2.30 7.94
CA PHE A 76 -5.61 -1.41 7.96
C PHE A 76 -5.25 0.02 7.53
N GLU A 77 -4.18 0.61 8.07
CA GLU A 77 -3.77 1.97 7.72
C GLU A 77 -3.28 2.09 6.27
N LEU A 78 -2.55 1.08 5.78
CA LEU A 78 -2.18 1.00 4.36
C LEU A 78 -3.42 0.96 3.47
N LEU A 79 -4.38 0.07 3.75
CA LEU A 79 -5.60 -0.08 2.98
C LEU A 79 -6.42 1.22 2.98
N ARG A 80 -6.62 1.80 4.16
CA ARG A 80 -7.32 3.09 4.35
C ARG A 80 -6.66 4.21 3.55
N PHE A 81 -5.33 4.29 3.57
CA PHE A 81 -4.59 5.31 2.83
C PHE A 81 -4.67 5.10 1.31
N VAL A 82 -4.46 3.87 0.83
CA VAL A 82 -4.54 3.52 -0.59
C VAL A 82 -5.94 3.80 -1.14
N LEU A 83 -7.01 3.47 -0.41
CA LEU A 83 -8.38 3.78 -0.79
C LEU A 83 -8.63 5.29 -0.81
N TYR A 84 -8.12 6.04 0.17
CA TYR A 84 -8.22 7.50 0.16
C TYR A 84 -7.60 8.10 -1.11
N VAL A 85 -6.41 7.67 -1.50
CA VAL A 85 -5.73 8.16 -2.71
C VAL A 85 -6.51 7.77 -3.96
N ASN A 86 -6.82 6.48 -4.13
CA ASN A 86 -7.39 5.98 -5.37
C ASN A 86 -8.85 6.41 -5.61
N VAL A 87 -9.65 6.51 -4.54
CA VAL A 87 -11.08 6.83 -4.66
C VAL A 87 -11.33 8.34 -4.57
N ARG A 88 -10.62 9.04 -3.69
CA ARG A 88 -10.95 10.45 -3.38
C ARG A 88 -10.06 11.46 -4.10
N MET A 89 -8.83 11.10 -4.44
CA MET A 89 -7.88 12.05 -5.03
C MET A 89 -7.77 11.94 -6.54
N ASN A 90 -7.83 10.73 -7.10
CA ASN A 90 -7.93 10.58 -8.55
C ASN A 90 -9.28 11.15 -8.99
N SER A 91 -9.27 12.17 -9.86
CA SER A 91 -10.50 12.79 -10.33
C SER A 91 -11.27 11.79 -11.19
N THR A 92 -12.30 11.16 -10.63
CA THR A 92 -13.12 10.16 -11.35
C THR A 92 -13.73 10.77 -12.61
N SER A 93 -14.14 12.04 -12.56
CA SER A 93 -14.68 12.75 -13.72
C SER A 93 -13.61 12.95 -14.81
N TYR A 94 -12.38 13.27 -14.43
CA TYR A 94 -11.25 13.35 -15.35
C TYR A 94 -10.92 11.99 -15.97
N MET A 95 -10.84 10.95 -15.13
CA MET A 95 -10.55 9.58 -15.55
C MET A 95 -11.62 9.06 -16.54
N ILE A 96 -12.90 9.33 -16.27
CA ILE A 96 -14.00 8.96 -17.17
C ILE A 96 -13.89 9.74 -18.48
N LYS A 97 -13.63 11.05 -18.44
CA LYS A 97 -13.47 11.87 -19.65
C LYS A 97 -12.28 11.43 -20.51
N ARG A 98 -11.16 11.03 -19.89
CA ARG A 98 -9.92 10.68 -20.59
C ARG A 98 -9.87 9.22 -21.07
N PHE A 99 -10.40 8.28 -20.27
CA PHE A 99 -10.25 6.85 -20.51
C PHE A 99 -11.56 6.08 -20.75
N GLY A 100 -12.71 6.75 -20.59
CA GLY A 100 -14.04 6.16 -20.74
C GLY A 100 -14.51 5.35 -19.53
N VAL A 101 -15.83 5.23 -19.38
CA VAL A 101 -16.48 4.55 -18.24
C VAL A 101 -16.05 3.08 -18.13
N GLY A 102 -15.93 2.37 -19.26
CA GLY A 102 -15.53 0.95 -19.26
C GLY A 102 -14.13 0.70 -18.70
N THR A 103 -13.17 1.58 -18.99
CA THR A 103 -11.80 1.49 -18.46
C THR A 103 -11.79 1.78 -16.96
N VAL A 104 -12.49 2.82 -16.52
CA VAL A 104 -12.60 3.18 -15.11
C VAL A 104 -13.26 2.06 -14.30
N PHE A 105 -14.32 1.43 -14.83
CA PHE A 105 -14.97 0.29 -14.19
C PHE A 105 -14.02 -0.92 -14.09
N ARG A 106 -13.27 -1.23 -15.14
CA ARG A 106 -12.28 -2.31 -15.14
C ARG A 106 -11.19 -2.08 -14.09
N MET A 107 -10.69 -0.84 -13.98
CA MET A 107 -9.73 -0.43 -12.94
C MET A 107 -10.32 -0.57 -11.53
N GLY A 108 -11.57 -0.17 -11.34
CA GLY A 108 -12.30 -0.35 -10.09
C GLY A 108 -12.40 -1.82 -9.68
N ARG A 109 -12.74 -2.71 -10.64
CA ARG A 109 -12.79 -4.16 -10.41
C ARG A 109 -11.43 -4.74 -10.00
N GLY A 110 -10.35 -4.30 -10.65
CA GLY A 110 -8.97 -4.69 -10.26
C GLY A 110 -8.60 -4.22 -8.86
N SER A 111 -9.01 -3.00 -8.50
CA SER A 111 -8.77 -2.42 -7.16
C SER A 111 -9.44 -3.23 -6.05
N PHE A 112 -10.59 -3.86 -6.32
CA PHE A 112 -11.27 -4.74 -5.36
C PHE A 112 -10.43 -5.97 -4.98
N GLY A 113 -9.62 -6.48 -5.92
CA GLY A 113 -8.69 -7.58 -5.64
C GLY A 113 -7.62 -7.20 -4.60
N VAL A 114 -7.13 -5.96 -4.66
CA VAL A 114 -6.17 -5.42 -3.67
C VAL A 114 -6.81 -5.33 -2.29
N VAL A 115 -8.03 -4.79 -2.21
CA VAL A 115 -8.80 -4.72 -0.95
C VAL A 115 -8.96 -6.11 -0.34
N LYS A 116 -9.42 -7.09 -1.13
CA LYS A 116 -9.60 -8.47 -0.68
C LYS A 116 -8.30 -9.08 -0.17
N THR A 117 -7.19 -8.84 -0.87
CA THR A 117 -5.86 -9.34 -0.46
C THR A 117 -5.43 -8.75 0.88
N TYR A 118 -5.57 -7.44 1.06
CA TYR A 118 -5.21 -6.75 2.29
C TYR A 118 -6.07 -7.20 3.47
N LEU A 119 -7.39 -7.34 3.27
CA LEU A 119 -8.28 -7.87 4.30
C LEU A 119 -7.88 -9.31 4.70
N LYS A 120 -7.64 -10.19 3.72
CA LYS A 120 -7.19 -11.57 3.99
C LYS A 120 -5.88 -11.60 4.80
N LEU A 121 -4.91 -10.77 4.44
CA LEU A 121 -3.63 -10.68 5.15
C LEU A 121 -3.80 -10.08 6.55
N MET A 122 -4.64 -9.05 6.69
CA MET A 122 -4.94 -8.40 7.96
C MET A 122 -5.59 -9.36 8.97
N PHE A 123 -6.48 -10.26 8.53
CA PHE A 123 -7.12 -11.26 9.39
C PHE A 123 -6.24 -12.48 9.70
N LYS A 124 -5.23 -12.75 8.85
CA LYS A 124 -4.25 -13.83 9.09
C LYS A 124 -3.09 -13.37 10.00
N ALA A 125 -2.88 -12.05 10.09
CA ALA A 125 -1.76 -11.40 10.78
C ALA A 125 -1.88 -11.37 12.30
#